data_AF-A0A542KTZ0-F1
#
_entry.id   AF-A0A542KTZ0-F1
#
_cell.length_a   1.000
_cell.length_b   1.000
_cell.length_c   1.000
_cell.angle_alpha   90.00
_cell.angle_beta   90.00
_cell.angle_gamma   90.00
#
_symmetry.space_group_name_H-M   'P 1'
#
loop_
_entity.id
_entity.type
_entity.pdbx_description
1 polymer ?
#
loop_
_entity_poly.entity_id
_entity_poly.type
_entity_poly.pdbx_seq_one_letter_code
_entity_poly.pdbx_strand_id
1 'polypeptide(L)'
;MVSLFAVFGPPAITVLLLAVGTFPYALWVTRRKPSRPVRWAVLGGAAAIAAYGAGTVYGMAFTNPLDVCADKTGAGVYMDAGRDYGLTSVSVESFPPSLTCHWTSGHSTEAVWFWTAPLMYAGLACSVVCCASLLINRRRNR
;
A
#
# COMPACT_ATOMS: atom_id res chain seq x y z
N MET A 1 -16.64 -19.90 -10.97
CA MET A 1 -15.57 -20.76 -10.39
C MET A 1 -14.56 -19.82 -9.75
N VAL A 2 -14.41 -19.84 -8.42
CA VAL A 2 -13.45 -18.96 -7.74
C VAL A 2 -12.05 -19.48 -8.04
N SER A 3 -11.19 -18.66 -8.65
CA SER A 3 -9.83 -19.06 -8.97
C SER A 3 -9.07 -19.44 -7.70
N LEU A 4 -8.37 -20.58 -7.69
CA LEU A 4 -7.50 -21.00 -6.58
C LEU A 4 -6.48 -19.91 -6.22
N PHE A 5 -6.05 -19.11 -7.20
CA PHE A 5 -5.21 -17.94 -6.99
C PHE A 5 -5.88 -16.82 -6.18
N ALA A 6 -7.19 -16.61 -6.34
CA ALA A 6 -7.92 -15.61 -5.56
C ALA A 6 -8.05 -16.01 -4.08
N VAL A 7 -8.09 -17.31 -3.79
CA VAL A 7 -8.23 -17.84 -2.43
C VAL A 7 -6.87 -18.03 -1.73
N PHE A 8 -5.88 -18.59 -2.44
CA PHE A 8 -4.57 -18.96 -1.86
C PHE A 8 -3.43 -18.00 -2.22
N GLY A 9 -3.59 -17.18 -3.25
CA GLY A 9 -2.60 -16.18 -3.65
C GLY A 9 -2.32 -15.15 -2.55
N PRO A 10 -3.33 -14.42 -2.04
CA PRO A 10 -3.11 -13.41 -1.01
C PRO A 10 -2.47 -13.97 0.28
N PRO A 11 -2.90 -15.14 0.83
CA PRO A 11 -2.23 -15.74 1.98
C PRO A 11 -0.78 -16.15 1.70
N ALA A 12 -0.51 -16.82 0.57
CA ALA A 12 0.83 -17.28 0.24
C ALA A 12 1.81 -16.12 0.02
N ILE A 13 1.37 -15.06 -0.67
CA ILE A 13 2.15 -13.83 -0.87
C ILE A 13 2.42 -13.15 0.47
N THR A 14 1.42 -13.09 1.35
CA THR A 14 1.56 -12.48 2.68
C THR A 14 2.58 -13.23 3.54
N VAL A 15 2.53 -14.56 3.55
CA VAL A 15 3.51 -15.40 4.27
C VAL A 15 4.91 -15.22 3.69
N LEU A 16 5.04 -15.17 2.36
CA LEU A 16 6.33 -14.97 1.70
C LEU A 16 6.92 -13.59 2.03
N LEU A 17 6.12 -12.53 1.98
CA LEU A 17 6.54 -11.18 2.36
C LEU A 17 6.92 -11.10 3.85
N LEU A 18 6.17 -11.77 4.73
CA LEU A 18 6.51 -11.87 6.15
C LEU A 18 7.84 -12.60 6.36
N ALA A 19 8.08 -13.72 5.67
CA ALA A 19 9.33 -14.45 5.77
C ALA A 19 10.52 -13.62 5.27
N VAL A 20 10.37 -13.00 4.09
CA VAL A 20 11.39 -12.13 3.47
C VAL A 20 11.65 -10.87 4.29
N GLY A 21 10.67 -10.35 5.03
CA GLY A 21 10.87 -9.18 5.91
C GLY A 21 11.45 -9.55 7.28
N THR A 22 10.93 -10.58 7.92
CA THR A 22 11.28 -10.96 9.30
C THR A 22 12.67 -11.58 9.41
N PHE A 23 13.08 -12.40 8.44
CA PHE A 23 14.38 -13.07 8.46
C PHE A 23 15.57 -12.09 8.39
N PRO A 24 15.66 -11.16 7.42
CA PRO A 24 16.74 -10.17 7.40
C PRO A 24 16.65 -9.19 8.56
N TYR A 25 15.44 -8.84 9.04
CA TYR A 25 15.28 -8.02 10.24
C TYR A 25 15.85 -8.71 11.48
N ALA A 26 15.50 -9.97 11.71
CA ALA A 26 16.01 -10.75 12.84
C ALA A 26 17.54 -10.95 12.75
N LEU A 27 18.06 -11.23 11.55
CA LEU A 27 19.50 -11.36 11.31
C LEU A 27 20.24 -10.02 11.53
N TRP A 28 19.64 -8.90 11.12
CA TRP A 28 20.19 -7.57 11.37
C TRP A 28 20.16 -7.22 12.86
N VAL A 29 19.06 -7.48 13.56
CA VAL A 29 18.91 -7.21 15.00
C VAL A 29 19.91 -8.01 15.83
N THR A 30 20.10 -9.29 15.49
CA THR A 30 21.04 -10.18 16.20
C THR A 30 22.50 -9.80 15.95
N ARG A 31 22.86 -9.46 14.71
CA ARG A 31 24.26 -9.10 14.37
C ARG A 31 24.67 -7.70 14.77
N ARG A 32 23.81 -6.70 14.57
CA ARG A 32 24.17 -5.28 14.77
C ARG A 32 23.76 -4.74 16.14
N LYS A 33 22.95 -5.48 16.90
CA LYS A 33 22.36 -5.05 18.19
C LYS A 33 21.90 -3.58 18.16
N PRO A 34 21.06 -3.19 17.19
CA PRO A 34 20.67 -1.81 16.98
C PRO A 34 19.85 -1.30 18.17
N SER A 35 20.00 -0.01 18.49
CA SER A 35 19.23 0.64 19.54
C SER A 35 17.74 0.69 19.18
N ARG A 36 16.87 0.77 20.20
CA ARG A 36 15.41 0.86 20.04
C ARG A 36 14.95 1.89 18.99
N PRO A 37 15.45 3.14 18.95
CA PRO A 37 15.01 4.10 17.93
C PRO A 37 15.36 3.68 16.50
N VAL A 38 16.49 3.02 16.27
CA VAL A 38 16.83 2.50 14.92
C VAL A 38 15.87 1.38 14.52
N ARG A 39 15.49 0.51 15.46
CA ARG A 39 14.51 -0.55 15.19
C ARG A 39 13.15 0.03 14.82
N TRP A 40 12.69 1.06 15.54
CA TRP A 40 11.43 1.74 15.23
C TRP A 40 11.47 2.52 13.92
N ALA A 41 12.59 3.16 13.58
CA ALA A 41 12.77 3.80 12.28
C ALA A 41 12.62 2.79 11.12
N VAL A 42 13.26 1.63 11.24
CA VAL A 42 13.20 0.56 10.22
C VAL A 42 11.79 -0.01 10.12
N LEU A 43 11.13 -0.28 11.26
CA LEU A 43 9.74 -0.77 11.27
C LEU A 43 8.76 0.25 10.70
N GLY A 44 8.89 1.53 11.07
CA GLY A 44 8.07 2.62 10.54
C GLY A 44 8.27 2.82 9.04
N GLY A 45 9.52 2.77 8.57
CA GLY A 45 9.85 2.81 7.14
C GLY A 45 9.29 1.61 6.38
N ALA A 46 9.43 0.40 6.93
CA ALA A 46 8.86 -0.82 6.33
C ALA A 46 7.33 -0.76 6.28
N ALA A 47 6.68 -0.25 7.34
CA ALA A 47 5.23 -0.05 7.36
C ALA A 47 4.77 0.98 6.32
N ALA A 48 5.51 2.09 6.16
CA ALA A 48 5.22 3.08 5.12
C ALA A 48 5.40 2.51 3.71
N ILE A 49 6.47 1.74 3.47
CA ILE A 49 6.69 1.05 2.19
C ILE A 49 5.61 0.00 1.95
N ALA A 50 5.19 -0.75 2.98
CA ALA A 50 4.13 -1.73 2.87
C ALA A 50 2.76 -1.08 2.62
N ALA A 51 2.47 0.07 3.24
CA ALA A 51 1.27 0.85 2.96
C ALA A 51 1.28 1.39 1.53
N TYR A 52 2.42 1.93 1.09
CA TYR A 52 2.61 2.35 -0.30
C TYR A 52 2.55 1.18 -1.27
N GLY A 53 3.02 -0.01 -0.87
CA GLY A 53 3.04 -1.26 -1.63
C GLY A 53 1.68 -1.96 -1.72
N ALA A 54 0.89 -1.94 -0.66
CA ALA A 54 -0.54 -2.25 -0.70
C ALA A 54 -1.27 -1.25 -1.60
N GLY A 55 -0.80 0.01 -1.56
CA GLY A 55 -1.00 0.99 -2.61
C GLY A 55 -0.61 0.44 -3.98
N THR A 56 0.60 -0.08 -4.23
CA THR A 56 1.08 -0.60 -5.55
C THR A 56 0.35 -1.80 -6.17
N VAL A 57 -0.74 -2.32 -5.58
CA VAL A 57 -1.79 -2.94 -6.41
C VAL A 57 -2.30 -1.91 -7.47
N TYR A 58 -2.06 -0.62 -7.23
CA TYR A 58 -2.09 0.56 -8.09
C TYR A 58 -0.97 0.68 -9.12
N GLY A 59 0.06 -0.17 -9.10
CA GLY A 59 0.96 -0.28 -10.25
C GLY A 59 0.15 -0.60 -11.50
N MET A 60 -0.90 -1.42 -11.35
CA MET A 60 -1.90 -1.66 -12.39
C MET A 60 -2.85 -0.47 -12.61
N ALA A 61 -3.07 0.39 -11.62
CA ALA A 61 -3.86 1.61 -11.79
C ALA A 61 -3.16 2.70 -12.61
N PHE A 62 -1.83 2.78 -12.58
CA PHE A 62 -1.10 3.70 -13.46
C PHE A 62 -1.01 3.18 -14.89
N THR A 63 -1.09 1.86 -15.10
CA THR A 63 -1.05 1.25 -16.44
C THR A 63 -2.44 1.06 -17.05
N ASN A 64 -3.44 0.69 -16.24
CA ASN A 64 -4.84 0.44 -16.62
C ASN A 64 -5.79 0.81 -15.46
N PRO A 65 -6.01 2.11 -15.17
CA PRO A 65 -6.88 2.56 -14.08
C PRO A 65 -8.34 2.10 -14.25
N LEU A 66 -8.78 1.92 -15.51
CA LEU A 66 -10.14 1.49 -15.84
C LEU A 66 -10.41 0.05 -15.38
N ASP A 67 -9.45 -0.85 -15.53
CA ASP A 67 -9.54 -2.26 -15.13
C ASP A 67 -9.54 -2.44 -13.60
N VAL A 68 -9.11 -1.42 -12.85
CA VAL A 68 -9.14 -1.43 -11.37
C VAL A 68 -10.51 -0.96 -10.87
N CYS A 69 -11.11 0.02 -11.54
CA CYS A 69 -12.41 0.57 -11.17
C CYS A 69 -13.58 -0.33 -11.55
N ALA A 70 -13.48 -1.03 -12.68
CA ALA A 70 -14.65 -1.60 -13.34
C ALA A 70 -14.29 -2.86 -14.14
N ASP A 71 -15.24 -3.77 -14.23
CA ASP A 71 -15.11 -4.95 -15.08
C ASP A 71 -15.49 -4.61 -16.52
N LYS A 72 -14.67 -5.06 -17.46
CA LYS A 72 -14.93 -4.90 -18.89
C LYS A 72 -15.94 -5.94 -19.35
N THR A 73 -17.12 -5.47 -19.74
CA THR A 73 -18.16 -6.33 -20.35
C THR A 73 -17.72 -6.85 -21.72
N GLY A 74 -18.38 -7.91 -22.21
CA GLY A 74 -18.14 -8.45 -23.56
C GLY A 74 -18.38 -7.44 -24.70
N ALA A 75 -19.10 -6.35 -24.43
CA ALA A 75 -19.31 -5.23 -25.36
C ALA A 75 -18.20 -4.16 -25.29
N GLY A 76 -17.17 -4.36 -24.45
CA GLY A 76 -16.05 -3.43 -24.28
C GLY A 76 -16.33 -2.25 -23.36
N VAL A 77 -17.48 -2.23 -22.67
CA VAL A 77 -17.88 -1.17 -21.73
C VAL A 77 -17.46 -1.53 -20.30
N TYR A 78 -16.89 -0.58 -19.58
CA TYR A 78 -16.53 -0.69 -18.17
C TYR A 78 -17.74 -0.42 -17.28
N MET A 79 -18.14 -1.42 -16.47
CA MET A 79 -19.30 -1.36 -15.59
C MET A 79 -18.93 -1.61 -14.13
N ASP A 80 -19.70 -1.02 -13.23
CA ASP A 80 -19.60 -1.25 -11.79
C ASP A 80 -19.98 -2.70 -11.44
N ALA A 81 -19.18 -3.37 -10.62
CA ALA A 81 -19.37 -4.76 -10.26
C ALA A 81 -20.64 -4.91 -9.39
N GLY A 82 -21.76 -5.27 -10.03
CA GLY A 82 -23.07 -5.43 -9.39
C GLY A 82 -24.01 -4.23 -9.55
N ARG A 83 -23.68 -3.24 -10.38
CA ARG A 83 -24.60 -2.14 -10.76
C ARG A 83 -24.51 -1.83 -12.26
N ASP A 84 -25.61 -1.36 -12.84
CA ASP A 84 -25.69 -0.98 -14.25
C ASP A 84 -25.15 0.45 -14.52
N TYR A 85 -24.07 0.85 -13.83
CA TYR A 85 -23.46 2.17 -14.00
C TYR A 85 -22.15 2.05 -14.79
N GLY A 86 -22.05 2.85 -15.83
CA GLY A 86 -20.84 2.95 -16.66
C GLY A 86 -19.79 3.82 -15.99
N LEU A 87 -18.53 3.47 -16.17
CA LEU A 87 -17.40 4.28 -15.72
C LEU A 87 -17.23 5.50 -16.65
N THR A 88 -17.21 6.72 -16.10
CA THR A 88 -17.04 7.97 -16.87
C THR A 88 -15.61 8.44 -16.89
N SER A 89 -14.94 8.43 -15.74
CA SER A 89 -13.53 8.82 -15.60
C SER A 89 -12.90 8.21 -14.35
N VAL A 90 -11.57 8.24 -14.30
CA VAL A 90 -10.80 7.79 -13.15
C VAL A 90 -9.79 8.87 -12.78
N SER A 91 -9.77 9.25 -11.51
CA SER A 91 -8.74 10.11 -10.93
C SER A 91 -7.75 9.27 -10.13
N VAL A 92 -6.45 9.54 -10.27
CA VAL A 92 -5.39 8.83 -9.56
C VAL A 92 -4.45 9.85 -8.91
N GLU A 93 -4.28 9.79 -7.60
CA GLU A 93 -3.29 10.58 -6.88
C GLU A 93 -2.17 9.68 -6.35
N SER A 94 -0.93 10.16 -6.49
CA SER A 94 0.26 9.42 -6.07
C SER A 94 0.53 9.54 -4.56
N PHE A 95 0.12 10.63 -3.92
CA PHE A 95 0.35 10.86 -2.50
C PHE A 95 -0.64 11.88 -1.88
N PRO A 96 -1.45 11.47 -0.88
CA PRO A 96 -1.68 10.08 -0.47
C PRO A 96 -2.24 9.24 -1.63
N PRO A 97 -1.98 7.91 -1.66
CA PRO A 97 -2.47 7.08 -2.75
C PRO A 97 -4.01 7.12 -2.76
N SER A 98 -4.59 7.62 -3.85
CA SER A 98 -6.04 7.71 -4.06
C SER A 98 -6.42 7.26 -5.48
N LEU A 99 -7.53 6.52 -5.61
CA LEU A 99 -8.14 6.19 -6.92
C LEU A 99 -9.63 6.33 -6.81
N THR A 100 -10.14 7.30 -7.56
CA THR A 100 -11.54 7.70 -7.52
C THR A 100 -12.16 7.33 -8.85
N CYS A 101 -13.14 6.42 -8.81
CA CYS A 101 -13.92 5.99 -9.96
C CYS A 101 -15.16 6.87 -10.05
N HIS A 102 -15.33 7.58 -11.15
CA HIS A 102 -16.51 8.39 -11.42
C HIS A 102 -17.47 7.61 -12.32
N TRP A 103 -18.76 7.65 -12.01
CA TRP A 103 -19.77 6.82 -12.67
C TRP A 103 -20.86 7.65 -13.34
N THR A 104 -21.58 7.05 -14.29
CA THR A 104 -22.68 7.71 -15.02
C THR A 104 -23.85 8.11 -14.13
N SER A 105 -24.01 7.50 -12.96
CA SER A 105 -24.99 7.88 -11.93
C SER A 105 -24.68 9.20 -11.22
N GLY A 106 -23.48 9.76 -11.42
CA GLY A 106 -23.00 10.96 -10.72
C GLY A 106 -22.34 10.68 -9.37
N HIS A 107 -22.32 9.44 -8.89
CA HIS A 107 -21.58 9.06 -7.69
C HIS A 107 -20.10 8.75 -7.98
N SER A 108 -19.28 8.77 -6.94
CA SER A 108 -17.86 8.39 -7.02
C SER A 108 -17.52 7.34 -5.96
N THR A 109 -16.65 6.40 -6.28
CA THR A 109 -16.18 5.36 -5.35
C THR A 109 -14.66 5.41 -5.21
N GLU A 110 -14.16 5.08 -4.02
CA GLU A 110 -12.72 4.97 -3.75
C GLU A 110 -12.31 3.50 -3.81
N ALA A 111 -11.32 3.19 -4.66
CA ALA A 111 -10.79 1.83 -4.77
C ALA A 111 -9.66 1.55 -3.76
N VAL A 112 -9.08 2.59 -3.17
CA VAL A 112 -8.10 2.40 -2.08
C VAL A 112 -8.82 1.85 -0.86
N TRP A 113 -8.15 0.95 -0.15
CA TRP A 113 -8.58 0.62 1.20
C TRP A 113 -8.44 1.82 2.14
N PHE A 114 -9.51 2.10 2.91
CA PHE A 114 -9.60 3.21 3.87
C PHE A 114 -8.46 3.28 4.90
N TRP A 115 -7.77 2.17 5.19
CA TRP A 115 -6.67 2.10 6.17
C TRP A 115 -5.30 2.44 5.57
N THR A 116 -5.20 2.53 4.24
CA THR A 116 -3.92 2.74 3.53
C THR A 116 -3.31 4.10 3.87
N ALA A 117 -4.07 5.18 3.75
CA ALA A 117 -3.58 6.53 4.06
C ALA A 117 -3.23 6.70 5.56
N PRO A 118 -4.08 6.31 6.52
CA PRO A 118 -3.72 6.35 7.95
C PRO A 118 -2.44 5.56 8.28
N LEU A 119 -2.29 4.35 7.75
CA LEU A 119 -1.11 3.51 7.99
C LEU A 119 0.16 4.15 7.40
N MET A 120 0.06 4.75 6.22
CA MET A 120 1.16 5.44 5.55
C MET A 120 1.62 6.66 6.36
N TYR A 121 0.70 7.51 6.81
CA TYR A 121 1.04 8.66 7.64
C TYR A 121 1.66 8.24 8.98
N ALA A 122 1.11 7.21 9.63
CA ALA A 122 1.66 6.68 10.89
C ALA A 122 3.09 6.13 10.70
N GLY A 123 3.31 5.35 9.63
CA GLY A 123 4.62 4.81 9.29
C GLY A 123 5.66 5.90 9.00
N LEU A 124 5.28 6.90 8.19
CA LEU A 124 6.14 8.04 7.87
C LEU A 124 6.47 8.88 9.10
N ALA A 125 5.48 9.22 9.92
CA ALA A 125 5.70 10.00 11.14
C ALA A 125 6.66 9.28 12.09
N CYS A 126 6.47 7.96 12.31
CA CYS A 126 7.35 7.16 13.14
C CYS A 126 8.79 7.13 12.59
N SER A 127 8.94 6.92 11.28
CA SER A 127 10.25 6.90 10.61
C SER A 127 10.97 8.24 10.72
N VAL A 128 10.29 9.36 10.45
CA VAL A 128 10.86 10.71 10.51
C VAL A 128 11.29 11.05 11.93
N VAL A 129 10.44 10.81 12.94
CA VAL A 129 10.76 11.11 14.35
C VAL A 129 11.94 10.26 14.84
N CYS A 130 11.97 8.96 14.49
CA CYS A 130 13.07 8.09 14.88
C CYS A 130 14.37 8.46 14.15
N CYS A 131 14.33 8.80 12.87
CA CYS A 131 15.50 9.29 12.15
C CYS A 131 16.02 10.62 12.71
N ALA A 132 15.13 11.57 13.00
CA ALA A 132 15.48 12.86 13.57
C ALA A 132 16.15 12.70 14.94
N SER A 133 15.58 11.90 15.84
CA SER A 133 16.17 11.63 17.16
C SER A 133 17.55 10.97 17.06
N LEU A 134 17.76 10.06 16.11
CA LEU A 134 19.07 9.47 15.85
C LEU A 134 20.10 10.50 15.35
N LEU A 135 19.69 11.38 14.44
CA LEU A 135 20.55 12.45 13.91
C LEU A 135 20.93 13.45 15.01
N ILE A 136 19.97 13.85 15.84
CA ILE A 136 20.20 14.75 16.98
C ILE A 136 21.18 14.11 17.98
N ASN A 137 20.96 12.85 18.35
CA ASN A 137 21.83 12.16 19.31
C ASN A 137 23.26 11.99 18.77
N ARG A 138 23.42 11.74 17.46
CA ARG A 138 24.74 11.72 16.81
C ARG A 138 25.44 13.08 16.80
N ARG A 139 24.69 14.17 16.60
CA ARG A 139 25.26 15.53 16.66
C ARG A 139 25.68 15.91 18.07
N ARG A 140 24.98 15.44 19.10
CA ARG A 140 25.32 15.71 20.51
C ARG A 140 26.53 14.92 21.02
N ASN A 141 26.79 13.75 20.44
CA ASN A 141 27.91 12.88 20.80
C ASN A 141 29.19 13.10 19.96
N ARG A 142 29.18 14.05 19.01
CA ARG A 142 30.37 14.50 18.28
C ARG A 142 30.84 15.82 18.86
#